data_AF-A0A1M5FFN0-F1
#
_entry.id   AF-A0A1M5FFN0-F1
#
_cell.length_a   1.000
_cell.length_b   1.000
_cell.length_c   1.000
_cell.angle_alpha   90.00
_cell.angle_beta   90.00
_cell.angle_gamma   90.00
#
_symmetry.space_group_name_H-M   'P 1'
#
loop_
_entity.id
_entity.type
_entity.pdbx_description
1 polymer ?
#
loop_
_entity_poly.entity_id
_entity_poly.type
_entity_poly.pdbx_seq_one_letter_code
_entity_poly.pdbx_strand_id
1 'polypeptide(L)'
;MPLQQWVKGDTDKAETSFFNINMKGTPLDPLEELLLRNRKRPVPIAARAIIRAGKGHRYWSLFEKSKTEIIEAQSLKLHRLLFDPEIRKPIKTLDLPLSGSKGIRSAIQILIDFILIANASQKSGVMKIDKYPEDFTGEGTLDVLKKTITLASRITGNERGSLGLHPAIYFYGPTGRHSSAMFLGVVTLFNEKLVQNNKSFFSKFTSIRAELEEILISNKELIATILQKHISHKRVNIFKILLDKIVSKLVDNQDITQNDLIIFSQLDGKLISGDVQNGSSKISDEQKSKLFINVALKNALTCPVCNGYLDVDKSVSYDHIQRVREGGLGSADNVQLTHPYCNQSIKQ
;
A
#
# COMPACT_ATOMS: atom_id res chain seq x y z
N MET A 1 29.48 -18.09 -6.56
CA MET A 1 29.50 -17.63 -5.16
C MET A 1 30.50 -16.49 -5.06
N PRO A 2 30.11 -15.25 -4.71
CA PRO A 2 31.11 -14.24 -4.38
C PRO A 2 31.56 -14.42 -2.94
N LEU A 3 32.88 -14.43 -2.74
CA LEU A 3 33.58 -14.54 -1.47
C LEU A 3 33.24 -13.36 -0.55
N GLN A 4 32.67 -13.63 0.62
CA GLN A 4 32.65 -12.69 1.73
C GLN A 4 34.03 -12.69 2.39
N GLN A 5 34.83 -11.67 2.11
CA GLN A 5 36.10 -11.42 2.79
C GLN A 5 35.81 -10.61 4.07
N TRP A 6 36.08 -11.20 5.24
CA TRP A 6 35.96 -10.52 6.52
C TRP A 6 37.14 -9.58 6.72
N VAL A 7 36.88 -8.28 6.90
CA VAL A 7 37.89 -7.30 7.29
C VAL A 7 37.61 -6.88 8.73
N LYS A 8 38.52 -7.23 9.66
CA LYS A 8 38.58 -6.64 11.01
C LYS A 8 39.26 -5.27 10.89
N GLY A 9 38.48 -4.20 10.89
CA GLY A 9 38.97 -2.83 10.83
C GLY A 9 37.83 -1.83 10.64
N ASP A 10 38.04 -0.63 11.18
CA ASP A 10 37.16 0.55 11.20
C ASP A 10 36.10 0.57 10.07
N THR A 11 34.83 0.39 10.44
CA THR A 11 33.71 0.17 9.52
C THR A 11 33.55 1.28 8.48
N ASP A 12 34.02 2.49 8.81
CA ASP A 12 33.97 3.66 7.93
C ASP A 12 35.10 3.64 6.88
N LYS A 13 36.26 3.06 7.20
CA LYS A 13 37.34 2.81 6.21
C LYS A 13 36.97 1.67 5.26
N ALA A 14 36.39 0.60 5.78
CA ALA A 14 35.89 -0.51 4.95
C ALA A 14 34.78 -0.04 3.97
N GLU A 15 33.94 0.91 4.41
CA GLU A 15 32.92 1.54 3.57
C GLU A 15 33.54 2.41 2.46
N THR A 16 34.48 3.29 2.81
CA THR A 16 35.14 4.16 1.84
C THR A 16 35.85 3.32 0.77
N SER A 17 36.49 2.22 1.18
CA SER A 17 37.07 1.24 0.26
C SER A 17 36.00 0.50 -0.57
N PHE A 18 34.88 0.07 0.01
CA PHE A 18 33.79 -0.58 -0.72
C PHE A 18 33.20 0.32 -1.82
N PHE A 19 32.94 1.60 -1.52
CA PHE A 19 32.47 2.56 -2.51
C PHE A 19 33.54 2.81 -3.59
N ASN A 20 34.80 3.04 -3.20
CA ASN A 20 35.87 3.31 -4.15
C ASN A 20 36.18 2.12 -5.08
N ILE A 21 35.99 0.89 -4.61
CA ILE A 21 36.19 -0.33 -5.40
C ILE A 21 35.00 -0.58 -6.34
N ASN A 22 33.76 -0.47 -5.86
CA ASN A 22 32.58 -0.76 -6.69
C ASN A 22 32.23 0.38 -7.67
N MET A 23 32.62 1.63 -7.38
CA MET A 23 32.48 2.74 -8.33
C MET A 23 33.49 2.67 -9.49
N LYS A 24 34.60 1.93 -9.35
CA LYS A 24 35.58 1.69 -10.43
C LYS A 24 35.29 0.39 -11.22
N GLY A 25 34.46 -0.51 -10.69
CA GLY A 25 34.06 -1.78 -11.30
C GLY A 25 32.63 -1.77 -11.85
N THR A 26 31.82 -2.78 -11.53
CA THR A 26 30.38 -2.77 -11.86
C THR A 26 29.65 -1.77 -10.96
N PRO A 27 29.02 -0.72 -11.52
CA PRO A 27 28.41 0.34 -10.72
C PRO A 27 27.30 -0.20 -9.83
N LEU A 28 27.23 0.31 -8.60
CA LEU A 28 26.14 0.04 -7.67
C LEU A 28 24.81 0.52 -8.26
N ASP A 29 23.74 -0.21 -7.94
CA ASP A 29 22.39 0.24 -8.28
C ASP A 29 22.09 1.56 -7.54
N PRO A 30 21.47 2.57 -8.19
CA PRO A 30 21.23 3.87 -7.56
C PRO A 30 20.43 3.81 -6.26
N LEU A 31 19.50 2.86 -6.13
CA LEU A 31 18.72 2.67 -4.91
C LEU A 31 19.58 2.08 -3.79
N GLU A 32 20.45 1.12 -4.14
CA GLU A 32 21.39 0.53 -3.19
C GLU A 32 22.42 1.56 -2.71
N GLU A 33 22.94 2.38 -3.63
CA GLU A 33 23.82 3.50 -3.30
C GLU A 33 23.13 4.50 -2.37
N LEU A 34 21.88 4.89 -2.68
CA LEU A 34 21.08 5.79 -1.84
C LEU A 34 20.91 5.24 -0.42
N LEU A 35 20.61 3.94 -0.29
CA LEU A 35 20.44 3.29 1.01
C LEU A 35 21.75 3.12 1.78
N LEU A 36 22.88 2.94 1.10
CA LEU A 36 24.20 2.86 1.74
C LEU A 36 24.64 4.24 2.23
N ARG A 37 24.56 5.28 1.39
CA ARG A 37 24.90 6.67 1.76
C ARG A 37 24.07 7.19 2.93
N ASN A 38 22.85 6.67 3.11
CA ASN A 38 21.93 7.09 4.17
C ASN A 38 21.71 6.00 5.23
N ARG A 39 22.60 5.00 5.34
CA ARG A 39 22.38 3.79 6.16
C ARG A 39 22.15 4.03 7.66
N LYS A 40 22.60 5.17 8.19
CA LYS A 40 22.44 5.58 9.60
C LYS A 40 21.14 6.36 9.83
N ARG A 41 20.33 6.61 8.80
CA ARG A 41 19.09 7.40 8.91
C ARG A 41 17.87 6.50 9.13
N PRO A 42 16.83 7.00 9.83
CA PRO A 42 15.63 6.23 10.17
C PRO A 42 14.97 5.48 9.01
N VAL A 43 14.79 6.15 7.87
CA VAL A 43 14.02 5.60 6.74
C VAL A 43 14.74 4.39 6.09
N PRO A 44 16.04 4.45 5.74
CA PRO A 44 16.80 3.28 5.29
C PRO A 44 16.87 2.15 6.30
N ILE A 45 17.01 2.45 7.60
CA ILE A 45 17.03 1.44 8.66
C ILE A 45 15.67 0.72 8.72
N ALA A 46 14.57 1.47 8.78
CA ALA A 46 13.21 0.93 8.80
C ALA A 46 12.90 0.12 7.53
N ALA A 47 13.21 0.64 6.34
CA ALA A 47 12.96 -0.07 5.08
C ALA A 47 13.68 -1.42 5.01
N ARG A 48 14.96 -1.46 5.45
CA ARG A 48 15.74 -2.69 5.51
C ARG A 48 15.23 -3.67 6.58
N ALA A 49 14.77 -3.17 7.72
CA ALA A 49 14.18 -3.99 8.76
C ALA A 49 12.87 -4.64 8.26
N ILE A 50 11.99 -3.86 7.62
CA ILE A 50 10.70 -4.34 7.10
C ILE A 50 10.91 -5.34 5.96
N ILE A 51 11.72 -5.04 4.95
CA ILE A 51 11.86 -5.96 3.79
C ILE A 51 12.43 -7.32 4.20
N ARG A 52 13.20 -7.39 5.29
CA ARG A 52 13.75 -8.62 5.84
C ARG A 52 12.93 -9.21 7.00
N ALA A 53 11.74 -8.68 7.27
CA ALA A 53 10.87 -9.13 8.35
C ALA A 53 11.56 -9.12 9.74
N GLY A 54 12.41 -8.12 9.99
CA GLY A 54 13.20 -7.99 11.22
C GLY A 54 14.43 -8.91 11.27
N LYS A 55 14.81 -9.58 10.17
CA LYS A 55 15.94 -10.53 10.11
C LYS A 55 17.11 -10.01 9.25
N GLY A 56 18.20 -10.77 9.20
CA GLY A 56 19.39 -10.49 8.37
C GLY A 56 20.38 -9.50 9.01
N HIS A 57 21.22 -8.83 8.21
CA HIS A 57 22.17 -7.84 8.75
C HIS A 57 21.42 -6.67 9.40
N ARG A 58 21.63 -6.52 10.72
CA ARG A 58 20.90 -5.61 11.60
C ARG A 58 21.58 -4.25 11.64
N TYR A 59 21.18 -3.33 10.76
CA TYR A 59 21.65 -1.94 10.82
C TYR A 59 21.23 -1.22 12.12
N TRP A 60 20.31 -1.81 12.88
CA TRP A 60 19.80 -1.37 14.18
C TRP A 60 20.42 -2.12 15.37
N SER A 61 21.47 -2.94 15.18
CA SER A 61 22.09 -3.70 16.27
C SER A 61 22.88 -2.85 17.26
N LEU A 62 23.20 -1.61 16.89
CA LEU A 62 23.88 -0.64 17.75
C LEU A 62 22.92 0.01 18.76
N PHE A 63 21.61 -0.14 18.56
CA PHE A 63 20.61 0.42 19.45
C PHE A 63 20.46 -0.43 20.71
N GLU A 64 19.84 0.17 21.72
CA GLU A 64 19.48 -0.54 22.94
C GLU A 64 18.59 -1.76 22.61
N LYS A 65 18.83 -2.88 23.31
CA LYS A 65 18.13 -4.16 23.08
C LYS A 65 16.61 -4.01 23.10
N SER A 66 16.06 -3.24 24.04
CA SER A 66 14.63 -2.94 24.15
C SER A 66 14.06 -2.32 22.86
N LYS A 67 14.79 -1.36 22.27
CA LYS A 67 14.42 -0.70 21.01
C LYS A 67 14.58 -1.62 19.81
N THR A 68 15.65 -2.42 19.77
CA THR A 68 15.86 -3.43 18.72
C THR A 68 14.70 -4.43 18.65
N GLU A 69 14.25 -4.95 19.79
CA GLU A 69 13.12 -5.90 19.85
C GLU A 69 11.82 -5.28 19.30
N ILE A 70 11.54 -4.02 19.65
CA ILE A 70 10.37 -3.30 19.14
C ILE A 70 10.48 -3.08 17.62
N ILE A 71 11.66 -2.66 17.13
CA ILE A 71 11.92 -2.48 15.69
C ILE A 71 11.66 -3.78 14.94
N GLU A 72 12.17 -4.92 15.43
CA GLU A 72 12.01 -6.22 14.78
C GLU A 72 10.54 -6.66 14.75
N ALA A 73 9.82 -6.52 15.87
CA ALA A 73 8.40 -6.86 15.95
C ALA A 73 7.52 -5.99 15.03
N GLN A 74 7.74 -4.67 15.03
CA GLN A 74 7.03 -3.72 14.18
C GLN A 74 7.33 -3.95 12.69
N SER A 75 8.59 -4.25 12.38
CA SER A 75 9.03 -4.55 11.01
C SER A 75 8.42 -5.85 10.49
N LEU A 76 8.33 -6.89 11.32
CA LEU A 76 7.66 -8.13 10.97
C LEU A 76 6.16 -7.91 10.72
N LYS A 77 5.48 -7.10 11.54
CA LYS A 77 4.07 -6.75 11.34
C LYS A 77 3.86 -6.06 9.98
N LEU A 78 4.66 -5.04 9.68
CA LEU A 78 4.59 -4.34 8.39
C LEU A 78 4.94 -5.25 7.21
N HIS A 79 5.93 -6.14 7.37
CA HIS A 79 6.29 -7.10 6.32
C HIS A 79 5.09 -7.95 5.93
N ARG A 80 4.41 -8.54 6.91
CA ARG A 80 3.23 -9.39 6.70
C ARG A 80 2.10 -8.61 6.03
N LEU A 81 1.80 -7.41 6.51
CA LEU A 81 0.74 -6.57 5.91
C LEU A 81 1.02 -6.19 4.45
N LEU A 82 2.29 -5.94 4.11
CA LEU A 82 2.66 -5.41 2.80
C LEU A 82 2.96 -6.49 1.76
N PHE A 83 3.58 -7.59 2.15
CA PHE A 83 4.19 -8.56 1.23
C PHE A 83 3.56 -9.96 1.28
N ASP A 84 2.82 -10.30 2.33
CA ASP A 84 2.10 -11.57 2.38
C ASP A 84 0.68 -11.40 1.79
N PRO A 85 0.13 -12.40 1.09
CA PRO A 85 0.83 -13.59 0.61
C PRO A 85 1.74 -13.26 -0.58
N GLU A 86 2.69 -14.15 -0.87
CA GLU A 86 3.41 -14.07 -2.14
C GLU A 86 2.45 -14.28 -3.33
N ILE A 87 2.51 -13.42 -4.34
CA ILE A 87 1.70 -13.65 -5.55
C ILE A 87 2.20 -14.89 -6.28
N ARG A 88 1.27 -15.59 -6.90
CA ARG A 88 1.55 -16.56 -7.97
C ARG A 88 0.76 -16.18 -9.21
N LYS A 89 1.34 -16.42 -10.39
CA LYS A 89 0.68 -16.20 -11.68
C LYS A 89 0.33 -17.56 -12.32
N PRO A 90 -0.83 -17.66 -12.99
CA PRO A 90 -1.93 -16.69 -13.01
C PRO A 90 -2.58 -16.54 -11.63
N ILE A 91 -3.28 -15.42 -11.39
CA ILE A 91 -3.98 -15.18 -10.12
C ILE A 91 -5.14 -16.17 -9.98
N LYS A 92 -5.26 -16.74 -8.78
CA LYS A 92 -6.27 -17.75 -8.40
C LYS A 92 -6.91 -17.48 -7.03
N THR A 93 -6.60 -16.36 -6.40
CA THR A 93 -7.19 -15.89 -5.15
C THR A 93 -7.26 -14.37 -5.16
N LEU A 94 -8.21 -13.81 -4.41
CA LEU A 94 -8.30 -12.37 -4.15
C LEU A 94 -7.38 -11.91 -3.01
N ASP A 95 -6.80 -12.86 -2.25
CA ASP A 95 -5.73 -12.59 -1.29
C ASP A 95 -4.45 -12.20 -2.04
N LEU A 96 -4.24 -10.89 -2.15
CA LEU A 96 -3.14 -10.30 -2.90
C LEU A 96 -2.30 -9.42 -1.96
N PRO A 97 -0.96 -9.39 -2.12
CA PRO A 97 -0.11 -8.54 -1.30
C PRO A 97 -0.38 -7.05 -1.58
N LEU A 98 -0.33 -6.22 -0.54
CA LEU A 98 -0.65 -4.79 -0.64
C LEU A 98 0.36 -4.04 -1.53
N SER A 99 1.65 -4.37 -1.38
CA SER A 99 2.76 -3.75 -2.11
C SER A 99 3.05 -4.46 -3.44
N GLY A 100 2.29 -5.51 -3.79
CA GLY A 100 2.53 -6.29 -4.99
C GLY A 100 3.71 -7.24 -4.88
N SER A 101 4.04 -7.83 -6.02
CA SER A 101 4.93 -8.99 -6.11
C SER A 101 5.92 -8.81 -7.25
N LYS A 102 6.97 -8.05 -6.98
CA LYS A 102 8.05 -7.87 -7.94
C LYS A 102 9.35 -7.83 -7.18
N GLY A 103 10.42 -8.26 -7.86
CA GLY A 103 11.74 -8.51 -7.27
C GLY A 103 12.14 -7.46 -6.24
N ILE A 104 12.89 -7.92 -5.24
CA ILE A 104 13.29 -7.22 -4.01
C ILE A 104 13.51 -5.70 -4.22
N ARG A 105 14.17 -5.29 -5.32
CA ARG A 105 14.41 -3.89 -5.67
C ARG A 105 13.14 -3.03 -5.78
N SER A 106 12.19 -3.44 -6.60
CA SER A 106 10.94 -2.70 -6.80
C SER A 106 10.09 -2.65 -5.54
N ALA A 107 10.09 -3.73 -4.75
CA ALA A 107 9.45 -3.77 -3.44
C ALA A 107 10.09 -2.78 -2.45
N ILE A 108 11.43 -2.69 -2.43
CA ILE A 108 12.15 -1.72 -1.58
C ILE A 108 11.84 -0.28 -1.99
N GLN A 109 11.79 0.04 -3.28
CA GLN A 109 11.45 1.41 -3.72
C GLN A 109 10.05 1.81 -3.26
N ILE A 110 9.04 0.96 -3.49
CA ILE A 110 7.66 1.21 -3.04
C ILE A 110 7.60 1.36 -1.52
N LEU A 111 8.33 0.51 -0.79
CA LEU A 111 8.39 0.55 0.66
C LEU A 111 9.00 1.87 1.17
N ILE A 112 10.09 2.34 0.57
CA ILE A 112 10.70 3.63 0.92
C ILE A 112 9.72 4.76 0.67
N ASP A 113 9.09 4.79 -0.52
CA ASP A 113 8.13 5.84 -0.86
C ASP A 113 6.93 5.82 0.11
N PHE A 114 6.45 4.62 0.48
CA PHE A 114 5.40 4.46 1.49
C PHE A 114 5.82 4.97 2.87
N ILE A 115 7.04 4.66 3.32
CA ILE A 115 7.57 5.16 4.59
C ILE A 115 7.68 6.68 4.56
N LEU A 116 8.20 7.26 3.47
CA LEU A 116 8.34 8.71 3.32
C LEU A 116 6.97 9.41 3.33
N ILE A 117 5.97 8.85 2.63
CA ILE A 117 4.61 9.37 2.63
C ILE A 117 4.01 9.30 4.04
N ALA A 118 4.10 8.16 4.71
CA ALA A 118 3.55 7.98 6.06
C ALA A 118 4.18 8.91 7.11
N ASN A 119 5.39 9.39 6.84
CA ASN A 119 6.14 10.29 7.72
C ASN A 119 6.07 11.76 7.31
N ALA A 120 5.23 12.10 6.32
CA ALA A 120 4.95 13.47 5.98
C ALA A 120 4.21 14.21 7.11
N SER A 121 4.46 15.51 7.24
CA SER A 121 3.76 16.38 8.18
C SER A 121 3.09 17.55 7.47
N GLN A 122 2.16 18.23 8.13
CA GLN A 122 1.54 19.44 7.57
C GLN A 122 2.58 20.52 7.22
N LYS A 123 3.63 20.65 8.04
CA LYS A 123 4.64 21.70 7.90
C LYS A 123 5.69 21.37 6.83
N SER A 124 6.16 20.13 6.80
CA SER A 124 7.30 19.71 5.97
C SER A 124 6.90 18.97 4.70
N GLY A 125 5.64 18.52 4.59
CA GLY A 125 5.23 17.59 3.54
C GLY A 125 6.07 16.31 3.55
N VAL A 126 6.14 15.66 2.38
CA VAL A 126 7.00 14.49 2.16
C VAL A 126 8.45 14.96 2.03
N MET A 127 9.31 14.56 2.96
CA MET A 127 10.73 14.90 2.94
C MET A 127 11.54 13.86 2.15
N LYS A 128 12.70 14.27 1.61
CA LYS A 128 13.68 13.33 1.06
C LYS A 128 14.45 12.62 2.18
N ILE A 129 14.99 11.42 1.89
CA ILE A 129 15.75 10.61 2.86
C ILE A 129 16.91 11.39 3.47
N ASP A 130 17.62 12.18 2.67
CA ASP A 130 18.77 13.00 3.06
C ASP A 130 18.39 14.22 3.93
N LYS A 131 17.12 14.39 4.28
CA LYS A 131 16.66 15.41 5.24
C LYS A 131 16.36 14.87 6.63
N TYR A 132 16.34 13.54 6.81
CA TYR A 132 16.20 12.95 8.14
C TYR A 132 17.54 12.97 8.89
N PRO A 133 17.62 13.35 10.16
CA PRO A 133 18.87 13.26 10.93
C PRO A 133 19.35 11.81 11.01
N GLU A 134 20.65 11.62 11.24
CA GLU A 134 21.16 10.30 11.59
C GLU A 134 20.59 9.85 12.93
N ASP A 135 20.30 8.55 13.04
CA ASP A 135 19.66 7.95 14.19
C ASP A 135 20.63 6.99 14.87
N PHE A 136 21.25 7.47 15.95
CA PHE A 136 22.21 6.71 16.74
C PHE A 136 21.54 5.96 17.90
N THR A 137 20.31 6.32 18.27
CA THR A 137 19.63 5.79 19.46
C THR A 137 18.47 4.85 19.12
N GLY A 138 18.01 4.85 17.86
CA GLY A 138 16.86 4.10 17.38
C GLY A 138 15.53 4.83 17.53
N GLU A 139 15.50 6.03 18.13
CA GLU A 139 14.26 6.77 18.36
C GLU A 139 13.65 7.27 17.08
N GLY A 140 14.47 7.77 16.14
CA GLY A 140 13.99 8.20 14.84
C GLY A 140 13.38 7.04 14.05
N THR A 141 14.00 5.86 14.11
CA THR A 141 13.53 4.64 13.46
C THR A 141 12.20 4.17 14.04
N LEU A 142 12.06 4.19 15.37
CA LEU A 142 10.81 3.83 16.05
C LEU A 142 9.67 4.81 15.72
N ASP A 143 9.94 6.11 15.68
CA ASP A 143 8.94 7.11 15.27
C ASP A 143 8.49 6.88 13.81
N VAL A 144 9.45 6.64 12.93
CA VAL A 144 9.19 6.32 11.51
C VAL A 144 8.30 5.08 11.37
N LEU A 145 8.64 3.99 12.07
CA LEU A 145 7.86 2.75 12.05
C LEU A 145 6.46 2.94 12.62
N LYS A 146 6.31 3.67 13.72
CA LYS A 146 5.01 3.94 14.34
C LYS A 146 4.06 4.66 13.39
N LYS A 147 4.55 5.69 12.68
CA LYS A 147 3.76 6.44 11.69
C LYS A 147 3.41 5.58 10.48
N THR A 148 4.36 4.78 10.00
CA THR A 148 4.12 3.81 8.91
C THR A 148 3.07 2.77 9.29
N ILE A 149 3.13 2.19 10.50
CA ILE A 149 2.11 1.26 11.02
C ILE A 149 0.76 1.94 11.12
N THR A 150 0.71 3.19 11.58
CA THR A 150 -0.55 3.93 11.72
C THR A 150 -1.25 4.09 10.37
N LEU A 151 -0.52 4.47 9.31
CA LEU A 151 -1.08 4.58 7.97
C LEU A 151 -1.44 3.20 7.39
N ALA A 152 -0.57 2.20 7.53
CA ALA A 152 -0.85 0.83 7.07
C ALA A 152 -2.13 0.26 7.69
N SER A 153 -2.28 0.44 9.01
CA SER A 153 -3.42 -0.02 9.80
C SER A 153 -4.72 0.72 9.48
N ARG A 154 -4.64 1.94 8.90
CA ARG A 154 -5.82 2.64 8.37
C ARG A 154 -6.31 2.01 7.07
N ILE A 155 -5.41 1.47 6.26
CA ILE A 155 -5.69 0.92 4.93
C ILE A 155 -6.17 -0.54 5.03
N THR A 156 -5.50 -1.37 5.84
CA THR A 156 -5.81 -2.80 5.99
C THR A 156 -5.49 -3.30 7.42
N GLY A 157 -5.70 -4.58 7.71
CA GLY A 157 -5.57 -5.16 9.04
C GLY A 157 -6.84 -5.06 9.90
N ASN A 158 -6.79 -5.58 11.13
CA ASN A 158 -7.92 -5.63 12.06
C ASN A 158 -7.86 -4.58 13.18
N GLU A 159 -6.95 -3.61 13.06
CA GLU A 159 -6.78 -2.52 14.02
C GLU A 159 -7.97 -1.56 14.03
N ARG A 160 -8.13 -0.82 15.13
CA ARG A 160 -9.21 0.15 15.25
C ARG A 160 -9.12 1.22 14.19
N GLY A 161 -10.19 1.30 13.40
CA GLY A 161 -10.32 2.25 12.32
C GLY A 161 -9.74 1.79 10.98
N SER A 162 -9.32 0.52 10.85
CA SER A 162 -8.95 -0.01 9.54
C SER A 162 -10.13 -0.02 8.57
N LEU A 163 -9.92 0.53 7.38
CA LEU A 163 -10.93 0.55 6.33
C LEU A 163 -11.00 -0.77 5.57
N GLY A 164 -9.98 -1.63 5.66
CA GLY A 164 -9.96 -2.92 4.96
C GLY A 164 -10.15 -2.76 3.45
N LEU A 165 -9.30 -1.95 2.82
CA LEU A 165 -9.34 -1.72 1.38
C LEU A 165 -8.94 -2.99 0.63
N HIS A 166 -9.84 -3.52 -0.18
CA HIS A 166 -9.61 -4.75 -0.93
C HIS A 166 -8.49 -4.56 -1.98
N PRO A 167 -7.35 -5.27 -1.90
CA PRO A 167 -6.20 -5.00 -2.77
C PRO A 167 -6.52 -5.10 -4.26
N ALA A 168 -7.26 -6.13 -4.67
CA ALA A 168 -7.67 -6.32 -6.07
C ALA A 168 -8.41 -5.11 -6.66
N ILE A 169 -9.09 -4.29 -5.85
CA ILE A 169 -9.84 -3.11 -6.29
C ILE A 169 -8.90 -1.90 -6.37
N TYR A 170 -8.20 -1.61 -5.28
CA TYR A 170 -7.48 -0.34 -5.12
C TYR A 170 -6.04 -0.35 -5.66
N PHE A 171 -5.39 -1.51 -5.78
CA PHE A 171 -3.93 -1.56 -6.04
C PHE A 171 -3.56 -2.40 -7.27
N TYR A 172 -4.51 -3.10 -7.88
CA TYR A 172 -4.28 -4.00 -9.00
C TYR A 172 -5.06 -3.58 -10.25
N GLY A 173 -4.37 -3.63 -11.38
CA GLY A 173 -4.95 -3.41 -12.70
C GLY A 173 -5.79 -4.61 -13.20
N PRO A 174 -6.37 -4.50 -14.40
CA PRO A 174 -7.34 -5.46 -14.93
C PRO A 174 -6.78 -6.88 -15.09
N THR A 175 -5.50 -7.02 -15.44
CA THR A 175 -4.83 -8.33 -15.58
C THR A 175 -4.22 -8.83 -14.27
N GLY A 176 -4.55 -8.19 -13.14
CA GLY A 176 -4.01 -8.52 -11.82
C GLY A 176 -2.53 -8.20 -11.66
N ARG A 177 -2.03 -7.25 -12.45
CA ARG A 177 -0.71 -6.65 -12.21
C ARG A 177 -0.85 -5.56 -11.15
N HIS A 178 -0.04 -5.63 -10.09
CA HIS A 178 0.05 -4.55 -9.11
C HIS A 178 0.50 -3.24 -9.76
N SER A 179 -0.14 -2.14 -9.34
CA SER A 179 0.13 -0.77 -9.76
C SER A 179 0.64 0.04 -8.57
N SER A 180 1.96 0.29 -8.55
CA SER A 180 2.59 1.14 -7.54
C SER A 180 2.01 2.55 -7.51
N ALA A 181 1.61 3.08 -8.67
CA ALA A 181 0.96 4.38 -8.76
C ALA A 181 -0.38 4.42 -8.03
N MET A 182 -1.18 3.34 -8.15
CA MET A 182 -2.47 3.26 -7.47
C MET A 182 -2.29 3.12 -5.96
N PHE A 183 -1.41 2.21 -5.53
CA PHE A 183 -1.06 2.03 -4.12
C PHE A 183 -0.54 3.33 -3.49
N LEU A 184 0.51 3.93 -4.07
CA LEU A 184 1.09 5.15 -3.52
C LEU A 184 0.13 6.35 -3.62
N GLY A 185 -0.77 6.38 -4.60
CA GLY A 185 -1.80 7.43 -4.71
C GLY A 185 -2.80 7.37 -3.56
N VAL A 186 -3.28 6.16 -3.22
CA VAL A 186 -4.19 5.92 -2.08
C VAL A 186 -3.50 6.28 -0.76
N VAL A 187 -2.29 5.77 -0.53
CA VAL A 187 -1.60 6.03 0.74
C VAL A 187 -1.27 7.52 0.90
N THR A 188 -0.96 8.22 -0.20
CA THR A 188 -0.76 9.69 -0.18
C THR A 188 -2.05 10.40 0.21
N LEU A 189 -3.17 10.09 -0.44
CA LEU A 189 -4.46 10.70 -0.12
C LEU A 189 -4.82 10.48 1.34
N PHE A 190 -4.74 9.24 1.82
CA PHE A 190 -5.17 8.90 3.17
C PHE A 190 -4.25 9.53 4.22
N ASN A 191 -2.94 9.57 3.95
CA ASN A 191 -2.00 10.28 4.81
C ASN A 191 -2.29 11.78 4.86
N GLU A 192 -2.58 12.43 3.72
CA GLU A 192 -2.97 13.84 3.68
C GLU A 192 -4.17 14.10 4.60
N LYS A 193 -5.22 13.26 4.53
CA LYS A 193 -6.42 13.42 5.37
C LYS A 193 -6.15 13.13 6.85
N LEU A 194 -5.29 12.15 7.18
CA LEU A 194 -4.87 11.87 8.56
C LEU A 194 -4.08 13.04 9.16
N VAL A 195 -3.08 13.53 8.42
CA VAL A 195 -2.21 14.64 8.83
C VAL A 195 -3.01 15.95 8.97
N GLN A 196 -4.07 16.12 8.19
CA GLN A 196 -5.03 17.23 8.30
C GLN A 196 -6.07 17.04 9.41
N ASN A 197 -6.04 15.96 10.17
CA ASN A 197 -7.06 15.60 11.16
C ASN A 197 -8.50 15.57 10.58
N ASN A 198 -8.64 15.28 9.29
CA ASN A 198 -9.92 15.27 8.60
C ASN A 198 -10.65 13.93 8.86
N LYS A 199 -11.19 13.78 10.07
CA LYS A 199 -11.91 12.56 10.48
C LYS A 199 -13.18 12.32 9.65
N SER A 200 -13.88 13.39 9.25
CA SER A 200 -15.12 13.32 8.48
C SER A 200 -14.90 12.78 7.06
N PHE A 201 -13.70 12.93 6.50
CA PHE A 201 -13.35 12.28 5.24
C PHE A 201 -13.57 10.76 5.30
N PHE A 202 -13.18 10.10 6.40
CA PHE A 202 -13.27 8.63 6.48
C PHE A 202 -14.71 8.13 6.64
N SER A 203 -15.55 8.87 7.35
CA SER A 203 -16.99 8.54 7.43
C SER A 203 -17.68 8.76 6.10
N LYS A 204 -17.37 9.87 5.41
CA LYS A 204 -17.87 10.18 4.06
C LYS A 204 -17.40 9.16 3.02
N PHE A 205 -16.12 8.80 3.04
CA PHE A 205 -15.55 7.75 2.19
C PHE A 205 -16.26 6.41 2.42
N THR A 206 -16.58 6.09 3.68
CA THR A 206 -17.29 4.86 4.03
C THR A 206 -18.73 4.86 3.52
N SER A 207 -19.44 6.00 3.54
CA SER A 207 -20.83 6.05 3.09
C SER A 207 -20.99 5.88 1.58
N ILE A 208 -20.02 6.32 0.78
CA ILE A 208 -20.02 6.19 -0.70
C ILE A 208 -19.26 4.97 -1.19
N ARG A 209 -18.86 4.07 -0.28
CA ARG A 209 -17.84 3.05 -0.58
C ARG A 209 -18.27 2.07 -1.68
N ALA A 210 -19.52 1.62 -1.66
CA ALA A 210 -20.05 0.70 -2.64
C ALA A 210 -19.99 1.29 -4.06
N GLU A 211 -20.49 2.52 -4.24
CA GLU A 211 -20.47 3.24 -5.51
C GLU A 211 -19.04 3.49 -6.00
N LEU A 212 -18.15 3.91 -5.10
CA LEU A 212 -16.74 4.11 -5.42
C LEU A 212 -16.08 2.83 -5.91
N GLU A 213 -16.22 1.73 -5.17
CA GLU A 213 -15.59 0.46 -5.52
C GLU A 213 -16.14 -0.08 -6.85
N GLU A 214 -17.44 0.09 -7.11
CA GLU A 214 -18.05 -0.27 -8.39
C GLU A 214 -17.45 0.54 -9.55
N ILE A 215 -17.28 1.86 -9.40
CA ILE A 215 -16.62 2.70 -10.41
C ILE A 215 -15.18 2.22 -10.66
N LEU A 216 -14.43 1.89 -9.60
CA LEU A 216 -13.05 1.41 -9.72
C LEU A 216 -12.96 0.05 -10.40
N ILE A 217 -13.94 -0.84 -10.19
CA ILE A 217 -14.01 -2.17 -10.83
C ILE A 217 -14.40 -2.04 -12.30
N SER A 218 -15.51 -1.36 -12.58
CA SER A 218 -16.07 -1.23 -13.92
C SER A 218 -15.16 -0.42 -14.88
N ASN A 219 -14.26 0.40 -14.34
CA ASN A 219 -13.34 1.24 -15.14
C ASN A 219 -11.86 0.85 -15.01
N LYS A 220 -11.52 -0.38 -14.59
CA LYS A 220 -10.12 -0.83 -14.43
C LYS A 220 -9.25 -0.60 -15.68
N GLU A 221 -9.78 -0.89 -16.86
CA GLU A 221 -9.06 -0.70 -18.14
C GLU A 221 -8.80 0.78 -18.45
N LEU A 222 -9.80 1.62 -18.24
CA LEU A 222 -9.68 3.07 -18.44
C LEU A 222 -8.68 3.67 -17.45
N ILE A 223 -8.77 3.31 -16.17
CA ILE A 223 -7.82 3.76 -15.13
C ILE A 223 -6.40 3.33 -15.47
N ALA A 224 -6.20 2.07 -15.89
CA ALA A 224 -4.89 1.59 -16.32
C ALA A 224 -4.36 2.39 -17.52
N THR A 225 -5.21 2.69 -18.49
CA THR A 225 -4.88 3.48 -19.68
C THR A 225 -4.50 4.92 -19.31
N ILE A 226 -5.31 5.57 -18.47
CA ILE A 226 -5.04 6.91 -17.93
C ILE A 226 -3.63 6.95 -17.32
N LEU A 227 -3.34 6.03 -16.40
CA LEU A 227 -2.05 6.01 -15.72
C LEU A 227 -0.89 5.75 -16.69
N GLN A 228 -1.07 4.88 -17.69
CA GLN A 228 -0.03 4.62 -18.68
C GLN A 228 0.31 5.84 -19.53
N LYS A 229 -0.68 6.70 -19.84
CA LYS A 229 -0.49 7.91 -20.66
C LYS A 229 0.28 9.02 -19.94
N HIS A 230 0.28 9.04 -18.61
CA HIS A 230 1.12 9.97 -17.87
C HIS A 230 2.55 9.46 -17.69
N ILE A 231 3.49 10.41 -17.60
CA ILE A 231 4.89 10.17 -17.26
C ILE A 231 4.98 9.52 -15.87
N SER A 232 5.85 8.52 -15.71
CA SER A 232 5.92 7.65 -14.53
C SER A 232 5.87 8.39 -13.19
N HIS A 233 6.63 9.47 -13.02
CA HIS A 233 6.71 10.22 -11.75
C HIS A 233 5.43 10.99 -11.40
N LYS A 234 4.55 11.29 -12.38
CA LYS A 234 3.27 11.99 -12.14
C LYS A 234 2.14 11.03 -11.75
N ARG A 235 2.26 9.74 -12.08
CA ARG A 235 1.17 8.74 -11.98
C ARG A 235 0.59 8.62 -10.57
N VAL A 236 1.44 8.71 -9.53
CA VAL A 236 1.01 8.68 -8.13
C VAL A 236 0.07 9.85 -7.83
N ASN A 237 0.47 11.07 -8.18
CA ASN A 237 -0.34 12.26 -7.95
C ASN A 237 -1.61 12.27 -8.80
N ILE A 238 -1.54 11.78 -10.04
CA ILE A 238 -2.73 11.64 -10.90
C ILE A 238 -3.75 10.70 -10.27
N PHE A 239 -3.33 9.52 -9.79
CA PHE A 239 -4.27 8.60 -9.15
C PHE A 239 -4.83 9.17 -7.84
N LYS A 240 -4.01 9.85 -7.05
CA LYS A 240 -4.44 10.57 -5.85
C LYS A 240 -5.56 11.56 -6.16
N ILE A 241 -5.35 12.43 -7.15
CA ILE A 241 -6.32 13.47 -7.57
C ILE A 241 -7.59 12.82 -8.11
N LEU A 242 -7.44 11.78 -8.95
CA LEU A 242 -8.57 11.04 -9.50
C LEU A 242 -9.45 10.50 -8.37
N LEU A 243 -8.86 9.82 -7.39
CA LEU A 243 -9.58 9.23 -6.26
C LEU A 243 -10.25 10.31 -5.39
N ASP A 244 -9.55 11.39 -5.04
CA ASP A 244 -10.09 12.48 -4.22
C ASP A 244 -11.29 13.17 -4.92
N LYS A 245 -11.22 13.35 -6.25
CA LYS A 245 -12.31 13.94 -7.03
C LYS A 245 -13.52 13.01 -7.17
N ILE A 246 -13.31 11.70 -7.36
CA ILE A 246 -14.41 10.72 -7.35
C ILE A 246 -15.11 10.74 -5.99
N VAL A 247 -14.34 10.66 -4.90
CA VAL A 247 -14.90 10.72 -3.53
C VAL A 247 -15.68 12.00 -3.30
N SER A 248 -15.13 13.16 -3.67
CA SER A 248 -15.79 14.45 -3.48
C SER A 248 -17.12 14.52 -4.25
N LYS A 249 -17.11 14.10 -5.53
CA LYS A 249 -18.28 14.16 -6.39
C LYS A 249 -19.39 13.17 -5.97
N LEU A 250 -19.03 11.97 -5.51
CA LEU A 250 -19.99 11.01 -4.93
C LEU A 250 -20.58 11.51 -3.60
N VAL A 251 -19.78 12.14 -2.75
CA VAL A 251 -20.27 12.75 -1.50
C VAL A 251 -21.30 13.84 -1.76
N ASP A 252 -21.18 14.54 -2.89
CA ASP A 252 -22.14 15.54 -3.35
C ASP A 252 -23.34 14.92 -4.11
N ASN A 253 -23.49 13.59 -4.06
CA ASN A 253 -24.53 12.80 -4.73
C ASN A 253 -24.59 13.02 -6.25
N GLN A 254 -23.43 13.16 -6.90
CA GLN A 254 -23.34 13.30 -8.34
C GLN A 254 -22.78 12.04 -9.01
N ASP A 255 -23.35 11.69 -10.15
CA ASP A 255 -22.92 10.54 -10.95
C ASP A 255 -21.52 10.74 -11.55
N ILE A 256 -20.78 9.64 -11.67
CA ILE A 256 -19.43 9.61 -12.27
C ILE A 256 -19.51 8.93 -13.63
N THR A 257 -19.18 9.68 -14.68
CA THR A 257 -19.05 9.16 -16.05
C THR A 257 -17.60 8.82 -16.37
N GLN A 258 -17.37 8.03 -17.42
CA GLN A 258 -16.01 7.80 -17.93
C GLN A 258 -15.30 9.11 -18.34
N ASN A 259 -16.05 10.08 -18.86
CA ASN A 259 -15.50 11.38 -19.23
C ASN A 259 -15.01 12.15 -17.99
N ASP A 260 -15.71 12.05 -16.86
CA ASP A 260 -15.22 12.62 -15.59
C ASP A 260 -13.87 12.03 -15.20
N LEU A 261 -13.68 10.71 -15.33
CA LEU A 261 -12.40 10.06 -15.00
C LEU A 261 -11.25 10.61 -15.85
N ILE A 262 -11.50 10.87 -17.13
CA ILE A 262 -10.53 11.47 -18.06
C ILE A 262 -10.20 12.90 -17.62
N ILE A 263 -11.22 13.74 -17.39
CA ILE A 263 -11.06 15.13 -16.96
C ILE A 263 -10.32 15.21 -15.62
N PHE A 264 -10.67 14.36 -14.66
CA PHE A 264 -10.05 14.32 -13.34
C PHE A 264 -8.57 13.98 -13.42
N SER A 265 -8.19 13.16 -14.42
CA SER A 265 -6.82 12.78 -14.69
C SER A 265 -5.99 13.80 -15.45
N GLN A 266 -6.54 14.96 -15.83
CA GLN A 266 -5.82 16.01 -16.58
C GLN A 266 -5.30 15.52 -17.94
N LEU A 267 -6.11 14.72 -18.64
CA LEU A 267 -5.85 14.33 -20.01
C LEU A 267 -6.76 15.11 -20.96
N ASP A 268 -6.15 15.78 -21.95
CA ASP A 268 -6.87 16.44 -23.03
C ASP A 268 -7.06 15.46 -24.18
N GLY A 269 -8.29 14.98 -24.39
CA GLY A 269 -8.67 14.24 -25.59
C GLY A 269 -9.54 12.99 -25.36
N LYS A 270 -10.08 12.46 -26.46
CA LYS A 270 -10.82 11.19 -26.47
C LYS A 270 -9.85 10.03 -26.27
N LEU A 271 -9.83 9.44 -25.08
CA LEU A 271 -9.19 8.14 -24.87
C LEU A 271 -10.06 7.07 -25.51
N ILE A 272 -9.53 6.38 -26.52
CA ILE A 272 -10.15 5.17 -27.04
C ILE A 272 -9.63 4.02 -26.17
N SER A 273 -10.48 3.51 -25.27
CA SER A 273 -10.25 2.21 -24.63
C SER A 273 -10.79 1.15 -25.57
N GLY A 274 -9.90 0.34 -26.15
CA GLY A 274 -10.27 -0.81 -26.96
C GLY A 274 -9.62 -2.05 -26.39
N ASP A 275 -10.40 -3.10 -26.17
CA ASP A 275 -9.84 -4.43 -25.95
C ASP A 275 -9.16 -4.86 -27.26
N VAL A 276 -7.83 -5.01 -27.23
CA VAL A 276 -7.12 -5.67 -28.34
C VAL A 276 -7.53 -7.13 -28.30
N GLN A 277 -8.46 -7.51 -29.18
CA GLN A 277 -8.82 -8.90 -29.44
C GLN A 277 -7.58 -9.59 -30.01
N ASN A 278 -6.79 -10.24 -29.14
CA ASN A 278 -5.71 -11.10 -29.59
C ASN A 278 -6.34 -12.29 -30.33
N GLY A 279 -6.17 -12.37 -31.65
CA GLY A 279 -6.64 -13.49 -32.49
C GLY A 279 -5.93 -14.83 -32.25
N SER A 280 -5.36 -15.05 -31.05
CA SER A 280 -4.70 -16.29 -30.66
C SER A 280 -5.69 -17.23 -29.98
N SER A 281 -5.69 -18.51 -30.36
CA SER A 281 -6.47 -19.55 -29.69
C SER A 281 -5.93 -19.94 -28.30
N LYS A 282 -4.70 -19.52 -27.94
CA LYS A 282 -4.09 -19.81 -26.63
C LYS A 282 -4.50 -18.77 -25.59
N ILE A 283 -5.09 -19.22 -24.48
CA ILE A 283 -5.44 -18.36 -23.35
C ILE A 283 -4.18 -18.04 -22.53
N SER A 284 -3.76 -16.77 -22.53
CA SER A 284 -2.60 -16.30 -21.77
C SER A 284 -2.87 -16.24 -20.26
N ASP A 285 -1.83 -16.23 -19.44
CA ASP A 285 -1.97 -16.09 -17.98
C ASP A 285 -2.56 -14.74 -17.55
N GLU A 286 -2.38 -13.70 -18.37
CA GLU A 286 -3.02 -12.40 -18.15
C GLU A 286 -4.53 -12.48 -18.37
N GLN A 287 -4.98 -13.20 -19.41
CA GLN A 287 -6.41 -13.43 -19.66
C GLN A 287 -7.04 -14.31 -18.57
N LYS A 288 -6.33 -15.36 -18.12
CA LYS A 288 -6.77 -16.18 -16.97
C LYS A 288 -6.91 -15.34 -15.70
N SER A 289 -5.94 -14.46 -15.42
CA SER A 289 -5.96 -13.60 -14.24
C SER A 289 -7.08 -12.56 -14.30
N LYS A 290 -7.28 -11.92 -15.46
CA LYS A 290 -8.40 -10.97 -15.70
C LYS A 290 -9.75 -11.66 -15.49
N LEU A 291 -9.95 -12.83 -16.11
CA LEU A 291 -11.18 -13.62 -15.94
C LEU A 291 -11.41 -13.99 -14.47
N PHE A 292 -10.39 -14.53 -13.80
CA PHE A 292 -10.50 -14.91 -12.40
C PHE A 292 -10.90 -13.74 -11.50
N ILE A 293 -10.22 -12.59 -11.61
CA ILE A 293 -10.49 -11.41 -10.77
C ILE A 293 -11.93 -10.92 -10.97
N ASN A 294 -12.40 -10.85 -12.21
CA ASN A 294 -13.76 -10.42 -12.51
C ASN A 294 -14.81 -11.35 -11.92
N VAL A 295 -14.63 -12.67 -12.07
CA VAL A 295 -15.54 -13.67 -11.51
C VAL A 295 -15.50 -13.66 -9.98
N ALA A 296 -14.30 -13.58 -9.39
CA ALA A 296 -14.13 -13.60 -7.95
C ALA A 296 -14.72 -12.34 -7.28
N LEU A 297 -14.49 -11.14 -7.84
CA LEU A 297 -15.07 -9.91 -7.31
C LEU A 297 -16.60 -9.91 -7.40
N LYS A 298 -17.17 -10.39 -8.51
CA LYS A 298 -18.64 -10.49 -8.67
C LYS A 298 -19.31 -11.34 -7.57
N ASN A 299 -18.59 -12.29 -6.99
CA ASN A 299 -19.09 -13.19 -5.94
C ASN A 299 -18.44 -12.93 -4.56
N ALA A 300 -17.70 -11.83 -4.42
CA ALA A 300 -17.00 -11.53 -3.18
C ALA A 300 -17.97 -11.02 -2.10
N LEU A 301 -17.62 -11.28 -0.84
CA LEU A 301 -18.40 -10.84 0.30
C LEU A 301 -18.31 -9.33 0.46
N THR A 302 -19.43 -8.70 0.82
CA THR A 302 -19.53 -7.27 1.09
C THR A 302 -19.90 -7.01 2.54
N CYS A 303 -19.49 -5.85 3.04
CA CYS A 303 -19.81 -5.39 4.39
C CYS A 303 -21.26 -4.88 4.41
N PRO A 304 -22.14 -5.37 5.31
CA PRO A 304 -23.55 -4.97 5.37
C PRO A 304 -23.77 -3.52 5.85
N VAL A 305 -22.72 -2.83 6.31
CA VAL A 305 -22.80 -1.44 6.78
C VAL A 305 -22.52 -0.45 5.64
N CYS A 306 -21.49 -0.72 4.82
CA CYS A 306 -21.06 0.21 3.75
C CYS A 306 -21.23 -0.37 2.34
N ASN A 307 -21.69 -1.61 2.24
CA ASN A 307 -21.82 -2.42 1.01
C ASN A 307 -20.54 -2.53 0.17
N GLY A 308 -19.39 -2.23 0.77
CA GLY A 308 -18.08 -2.37 0.14
C GLY A 308 -17.50 -3.78 0.29
N TYR A 309 -16.60 -4.16 -0.60
CA TYR A 309 -15.97 -5.47 -0.65
C TYR A 309 -15.05 -5.72 0.56
N LEU A 310 -15.16 -6.91 1.16
CA LEU A 310 -14.36 -7.35 2.30
C LEU A 310 -13.08 -8.05 1.83
N ASP A 311 -11.94 -7.67 2.42
CA ASP A 311 -10.71 -8.46 2.36
C ASP A 311 -10.72 -9.44 3.53
N VAL A 312 -11.33 -10.60 3.34
CA VAL A 312 -11.62 -11.56 4.41
C VAL A 312 -10.36 -12.17 5.04
N ASP A 313 -9.26 -12.23 4.29
CA ASP A 313 -8.01 -12.82 4.77
C ASP A 313 -7.24 -11.87 5.69
N LYS A 314 -7.41 -10.54 5.51
CA LYS A 314 -6.57 -9.53 6.20
C LYS A 314 -7.33 -8.50 7.03
N SER A 315 -8.58 -8.20 6.69
CA SER A 315 -9.31 -7.09 7.31
C SER A 315 -10.79 -7.38 7.43
N VAL A 316 -11.14 -8.07 8.50
CA VAL A 316 -12.53 -8.38 8.85
C VAL A 316 -12.73 -8.34 10.36
N SER A 317 -13.87 -7.81 10.76
CA SER A 317 -14.37 -7.87 12.11
C SER A 317 -15.69 -8.63 12.14
N TYR A 318 -15.94 -9.29 13.25
CA TYR A 318 -17.22 -9.94 13.55
C TYR A 318 -18.04 -8.97 14.40
N ASP A 319 -19.29 -8.75 14.02
CA ASP A 319 -20.21 -7.89 14.76
C ASP A 319 -21.59 -8.55 14.86
N HIS A 320 -22.34 -8.21 15.90
CA HIS A 320 -23.68 -8.74 16.08
C HIS A 320 -24.66 -8.09 15.10
N ILE A 321 -25.65 -8.81 14.58
CA ILE A 321 -26.73 -8.23 13.77
C ILE A 321 -27.61 -7.36 14.67
N GLN A 322 -28.26 -7.99 15.65
CA GLN A 322 -28.90 -7.35 16.80
C GLN A 322 -27.85 -7.11 17.88
N ARG A 323 -27.73 -5.87 18.36
CA ARG A 323 -26.69 -5.53 19.35
C ARG A 323 -26.94 -6.24 20.68
N VAL A 324 -25.86 -6.53 21.41
CA VAL A 324 -25.94 -7.10 22.78
C VAL A 324 -26.79 -6.24 23.71
N ARG A 325 -26.67 -4.90 23.62
CA ARG A 325 -27.49 -3.96 24.41
C ARG A 325 -28.99 -4.02 24.08
N GLU A 326 -29.34 -4.55 22.92
CA GLU A 326 -30.70 -4.76 22.43
C GLU A 326 -31.15 -6.22 22.65
N GLY A 327 -30.38 -7.04 23.39
CA GLY A 327 -30.69 -8.44 23.68
C GLY A 327 -30.11 -9.47 22.70
N GLY A 328 -29.25 -9.05 21.77
CA GLY A 328 -28.63 -9.95 20.79
C GLY A 328 -27.70 -11.00 21.41
N LEU A 329 -27.78 -12.23 20.91
CA LEU A 329 -26.98 -13.38 21.35
C LEU A 329 -25.73 -13.57 20.47
N GLY A 330 -24.69 -14.23 21.01
CA GLY A 330 -23.46 -14.57 20.27
C GLY A 330 -23.56 -15.82 19.39
N SER A 331 -24.71 -16.09 18.78
CA SER A 331 -24.90 -17.20 17.84
C SER A 331 -24.44 -16.82 16.43
N ALA A 332 -24.07 -17.81 15.62
CA ALA A 332 -23.68 -17.58 14.22
C ALA A 332 -24.78 -16.86 13.42
N ASP A 333 -26.05 -17.12 13.73
CA ASP A 333 -27.21 -16.48 13.09
C ASP A 333 -27.35 -14.99 13.41
N ASN A 334 -26.73 -14.51 14.50
CA ASN A 334 -26.74 -13.12 14.91
C ASN A 334 -25.35 -12.46 14.77
N VAL A 335 -24.43 -13.04 13.99
CA VAL A 335 -23.10 -12.48 13.73
C VAL A 335 -22.89 -12.27 12.24
N GLN A 336 -22.28 -11.15 11.87
CA GLN A 336 -21.99 -10.76 10.50
C GLN A 336 -20.56 -10.26 10.34
N LEU A 337 -20.01 -10.41 9.13
CA LEU A 337 -18.70 -9.89 8.76
C LEU A 337 -18.80 -8.42 8.38
N THR A 338 -17.92 -7.59 8.92
CA THR A 338 -17.89 -6.14 8.68
C THR A 338 -16.45 -5.65 8.56
N HIS A 339 -16.25 -4.50 7.92
CA HIS A 339 -14.94 -3.83 8.02
C HIS A 339 -14.71 -3.35 9.46
N PRO A 340 -13.48 -3.40 9.99
CA PRO A 340 -13.17 -2.92 11.33
C PRO A 340 -13.62 -1.47 11.59
N TYR A 341 -13.46 -0.57 10.62
CA TYR A 341 -13.96 0.81 10.70
C TYR A 341 -15.49 0.89 10.82
N CYS A 342 -16.21 0.11 10.03
CA CYS A 342 -17.68 0.08 10.07
C CYS A 342 -18.21 -0.37 11.44
N ASN A 343 -17.69 -1.47 11.95
CA ASN A 343 -18.07 -1.98 13.27
C ASN A 343 -17.74 -0.96 14.38
N GLN A 344 -16.50 -0.51 14.43
CA GLN A 344 -15.99 0.18 15.63
C GLN A 344 -16.17 1.71 15.60
N SER A 345 -16.49 2.28 14.45
CA SER A 345 -16.59 3.74 14.26
C SER A 345 -17.95 4.21 13.74
N ILE A 346 -18.70 3.39 12.99
CA ILE A 346 -20.01 3.78 12.44
C ILE A 346 -21.15 3.24 13.32
N LYS A 347 -21.13 1.94 13.65
CA LYS A 347 -22.27 1.26 14.29
C LYS A 347 -22.33 1.38 15.82
N GLN A 348 -21.67 2.37 16.44
CA GLN A 348 -21.56 2.48 17.91
C GLN A 348 -22.91 2.41 18.66
#